data_AF-A0A817PNK8-F1
#
_entry.id   AF-A0A817PNK8-F1
#
_cell.length_a   1.000
_cell.length_b   1.000
_cell.length_c   1.000
_cell.angle_alpha   90.00
_cell.angle_beta   90.00
_cell.angle_gamma   90.00
#
_symmetry.space_group_name_H-M   'P 1'
#
loop_
_entity.id
_entity.type
_entity.pdbx_description
1 polymer ?
#
loop_
_entity_poly.entity_id
_entity_poly.type
_entity_poly.pdbx_seq_one_letter_code
_entity_poly.pdbx_strand_id
1 'polypeptide(L)'
;MATIIHRAMKQHYIDNKVTFPISKGIKRLRDYQEQKQLIKCDRSLEHRKKVQRINEKEEEQHQQYHCQVYLKLFPSTLKCSVDVIVESINKQTNNSDDIDSILIAKTRIPKTIKPGVIRVRLVSSLFSADIDVHEEPSLIKLETIRNQPYHNHFDKQFALILKNSRIGPGAIGKLFIESLDPSNGSYTNNPPIFELNLNMASEYEILLTSSHQKSDNNAIYTSLQCGCILSSDQSCLSISDKCNLTLNDMKLIHRLSEPLRCSWKSIGRELSPCFSEIDLDDFNQRYFLSDGNQECTYQLLREWYIRDPHQANIRYLLTRLKLPFHLIMTIHNDVVKTFSSF
;
A
#
# COMPACT_ATOMS: atom_id res chain seq x y z
N MET A 1 -100.13 -21.86 -24.91
CA MET A 1 -99.96 -23.08 -25.72
C MET A 1 -99.21 -22.71 -26.99
N ALA A 2 -97.90 -22.96 -27.05
CA ALA A 2 -97.03 -22.56 -28.15
C ALA A 2 -96.55 -23.78 -28.93
N THR A 3 -96.83 -23.79 -30.23
CA THR A 3 -96.63 -24.90 -31.17
C THR A 3 -95.21 -24.87 -31.73
N ILE A 4 -94.44 -25.92 -31.51
CA ILE A 4 -93.07 -26.11 -32.04
C ILE A 4 -93.18 -26.65 -33.47
N ILE A 5 -92.64 -25.90 -34.44
CA ILE A 5 -92.51 -26.32 -35.84
C ILE A 5 -91.09 -26.87 -36.04
N HIS A 6 -90.97 -28.18 -36.25
CA HIS A 6 -89.72 -28.84 -36.65
C HIS A 6 -89.42 -28.55 -38.13
N ARG A 7 -88.33 -27.83 -38.39
CA ARG A 7 -87.80 -27.57 -39.75
C ARG A 7 -86.79 -28.65 -40.09
N ALA A 8 -87.09 -29.47 -41.09
CA ALA A 8 -86.19 -30.51 -41.59
C ALA A 8 -84.94 -29.89 -42.26
N MET A 9 -83.76 -30.21 -41.74
CA MET A 9 -82.48 -29.87 -42.36
C MET A 9 -82.17 -30.87 -43.48
N LYS A 10 -82.06 -30.36 -44.72
CA LYS A 10 -81.49 -31.10 -45.86
C LYS A 10 -79.98 -31.24 -45.66
N GLN A 11 -79.50 -32.47 -45.50
CA GLN A 11 -78.08 -32.81 -45.64
C GLN A 11 -77.67 -32.71 -47.12
N HIS A 12 -76.83 -31.73 -47.44
CA HIS A 12 -76.08 -31.73 -48.70
C HIS A 12 -74.87 -32.64 -48.55
N TYR A 13 -74.88 -33.74 -49.31
CA TYR A 13 -73.74 -34.62 -49.48
C TYR A 13 -72.72 -33.90 -50.36
N ILE A 14 -71.60 -33.47 -49.76
CA ILE A 14 -70.45 -32.92 -50.49
C ILE A 14 -69.56 -34.10 -50.88
N ASP A 15 -69.40 -34.30 -52.18
CA ASP A 15 -68.53 -35.30 -52.78
C ASP A 15 -67.06 -35.03 -52.41
N ASN A 16 -66.53 -35.85 -51.50
CA ASN A 16 -65.14 -35.82 -51.05
C ASN A 16 -64.23 -36.53 -52.06
N LYS A 17 -63.86 -35.85 -53.14
CA LYS A 17 -62.69 -36.22 -53.95
C LYS A 17 -61.90 -34.99 -54.41
N VAL A 18 -61.34 -34.27 -53.45
CA VAL A 18 -60.16 -33.42 -53.69
C VAL A 18 -59.11 -33.77 -52.65
N THR A 19 -58.27 -34.76 -52.96
CA THR A 19 -57.05 -35.05 -52.21
C THR A 19 -56.03 -33.95 -52.48
N PHE A 20 -56.10 -32.85 -51.72
CA PHE A 20 -54.99 -31.93 -51.63
C PHE A 20 -53.78 -32.67 -51.01
N PRO A 21 -52.55 -32.52 -51.54
CA PRO A 21 -51.37 -33.15 -50.95
C PRO A 21 -51.03 -32.44 -49.64
N ILE A 22 -51.70 -32.86 -48.56
CA ILE A 22 -51.54 -32.37 -47.18
C ILE A 22 -50.07 -32.45 -46.73
N SER A 23 -49.27 -33.36 -47.31
CA SER A 23 -47.85 -33.56 -46.98
C SER A 23 -46.94 -32.37 -47.31
N LYS A 24 -47.23 -31.55 -48.33
CA LYS A 24 -46.42 -30.35 -48.65
C LYS A 24 -46.80 -29.13 -47.81
N GLY A 25 -48.07 -29.03 -47.39
CA GLY A 25 -48.55 -27.94 -46.52
C GLY A 25 -48.07 -28.06 -45.09
N ILE A 26 -48.09 -29.27 -44.52
CA ILE A 26 -47.63 -29.53 -43.14
C ILE A 26 -46.14 -29.25 -42.98
N LYS A 27 -45.30 -29.58 -43.98
CA LYS A 27 -43.86 -29.30 -43.92
C LYS A 27 -43.58 -27.80 -43.87
N ARG A 28 -44.25 -27.00 -44.72
CA ARG A 28 -44.11 -25.52 -44.72
C ARG A 28 -44.56 -24.88 -43.40
N LEU A 29 -45.60 -25.42 -42.75
CA LEU A 29 -46.06 -24.91 -41.46
C LEU A 29 -45.06 -25.22 -40.32
N ARG A 30 -44.44 -26.41 -40.35
CA ARG A 30 -43.39 -26.79 -39.39
C ARG A 30 -42.14 -25.93 -39.57
N ASP A 31 -41.68 -25.77 -40.81
CA ASP A 31 -40.53 -24.93 -41.15
C ASP A 31 -40.77 -23.45 -40.73
N TYR A 32 -42.01 -22.94 -40.89
CA TYR A 32 -42.37 -21.58 -40.49
C TYR A 32 -42.47 -21.41 -38.96
N GLN A 33 -42.92 -22.45 -38.23
CA GLN A 33 -42.93 -22.45 -36.77
C GLN A 33 -41.52 -22.53 -36.19
N GLU A 34 -40.65 -23.35 -36.77
CA GLU A 34 -39.23 -23.46 -36.39
C GLU A 34 -38.48 -22.15 -36.66
N GLN A 35 -38.70 -21.51 -37.82
CA GLN A 35 -38.13 -20.18 -38.11
C GLN A 35 -38.65 -19.10 -37.15
N LYS A 36 -39.94 -19.09 -36.80
CA LYS A 36 -40.48 -18.16 -35.79
C LYS A 36 -39.88 -18.39 -34.40
N GLN A 37 -39.61 -19.64 -34.02
CA GLN A 37 -38.96 -19.95 -32.75
C GLN A 37 -37.50 -19.53 -32.74
N LEU A 38 -36.76 -19.75 -33.84
CA LEU A 38 -35.37 -19.29 -34.01
C LEU A 38 -35.26 -17.75 -33.92
N ILE A 39 -36.13 -17.02 -34.63
CA ILE A 39 -36.16 -15.54 -34.58
C ILE A 39 -36.50 -15.02 -33.18
N LYS A 40 -37.36 -15.73 -32.43
CA LYS A 40 -37.69 -15.38 -31.04
C LYS A 40 -36.52 -15.65 -30.09
N CYS A 41 -35.73 -16.68 -30.34
CA CYS A 41 -34.50 -16.99 -29.60
C CYS A 41 -33.38 -15.97 -29.87
N ASP A 42 -33.18 -15.56 -31.12
CA ASP A 42 -32.14 -14.58 -31.47
C ASP A 42 -32.44 -13.18 -30.90
N ARG A 43 -33.70 -12.75 -30.98
CA ARG A 43 -34.13 -11.49 -30.32
C ARG A 43 -33.99 -11.55 -28.80
N SER A 44 -34.16 -12.73 -28.19
CA SER A 44 -33.92 -12.96 -26.77
C SER A 44 -32.43 -12.88 -26.43
N LEU A 45 -31.55 -13.41 -27.28
CA LEU A 45 -30.10 -13.36 -27.09
C LEU A 45 -29.54 -11.94 -27.27
N GLU A 46 -29.95 -11.21 -28.30
CA GLU A 46 -29.55 -9.81 -28.50
C GLU A 46 -30.05 -8.91 -27.37
N HIS A 47 -31.29 -9.11 -26.93
CA HIS A 47 -31.83 -8.38 -25.79
C HIS A 47 -31.04 -8.68 -24.51
N ARG A 48 -30.74 -9.96 -24.23
CA ARG A 48 -29.88 -10.35 -23.10
C ARG A 48 -28.49 -9.71 -23.17
N LYS A 49 -27.84 -9.72 -24.35
CA LYS A 49 -26.55 -9.04 -24.56
C LYS A 49 -26.65 -7.52 -24.42
N LYS A 50 -27.79 -6.91 -24.72
CA LYS A 50 -28.02 -5.46 -24.56
C LYS A 50 -28.23 -5.11 -23.09
N VAL A 51 -29.07 -5.86 -22.38
CA VAL A 51 -29.30 -5.71 -20.94
C VAL A 51 -28.00 -5.95 -20.17
N GLN A 52 -27.25 -6.98 -20.52
CA GLN A 52 -25.94 -7.25 -19.94
C GLN A 52 -24.98 -6.07 -20.14
N ARG A 53 -24.89 -5.51 -21.35
CA ARG A 53 -24.08 -4.30 -21.63
C ARG A 53 -24.56 -3.05 -20.89
N ILE A 54 -25.85 -2.93 -20.58
CA ILE A 54 -26.39 -1.81 -19.80
C ILE A 54 -26.00 -1.99 -18.33
N ASN A 55 -26.22 -3.18 -17.77
CA ASN A 55 -25.84 -3.49 -16.39
C ASN A 55 -24.33 -3.36 -16.18
N GLU A 56 -23.50 -3.86 -17.10
CA GLU A 56 -22.05 -3.69 -17.07
C GLU A 56 -21.66 -2.20 -17.08
N LYS A 57 -22.33 -1.37 -17.90
CA LYS A 57 -22.09 0.08 -17.92
C LYS A 57 -22.55 0.82 -16.66
N GLU A 58 -23.64 0.37 -16.05
CA GLU A 58 -24.13 0.96 -14.78
C GLU A 58 -23.21 0.57 -13.61
N GLU A 59 -22.74 -0.69 -13.57
CA GLU A 59 -21.74 -1.13 -12.59
C GLU A 59 -20.40 -0.39 -12.74
N GLU A 60 -19.97 -0.12 -13.98
CA GLU A 60 -18.77 0.66 -14.29
C GLU A 60 -18.83 2.11 -13.78
N GLN A 61 -20.02 2.71 -13.70
CA GLN A 61 -20.20 4.10 -13.22
C GLN A 61 -20.10 4.24 -11.70
N HIS A 62 -20.25 3.14 -10.96
CA HIS A 62 -20.28 3.16 -9.51
C HIS A 62 -19.03 2.60 -8.84
N GLN A 63 -18.08 2.07 -9.61
CA GLN A 63 -16.79 1.66 -9.05
C GLN A 63 -16.06 2.88 -8.49
N GLN A 64 -15.66 2.77 -7.23
CA GLN A 64 -14.87 3.77 -6.53
C GLN A 64 -13.55 3.13 -6.13
N TYR A 65 -12.49 3.93 -6.11
CA TYR A 65 -11.16 3.49 -5.72
C TYR A 65 -10.62 4.34 -4.57
N HIS A 66 -9.87 3.73 -3.66
CA HIS A 66 -9.08 4.40 -2.66
C HIS A 66 -7.67 4.65 -3.18
N CYS A 67 -7.23 5.89 -3.12
CA CYS A 67 -5.85 6.29 -3.44
C CYS A 67 -5.08 6.58 -2.16
N GLN A 68 -3.92 5.97 -2.01
CA GLN A 68 -2.96 6.17 -0.93
C GLN A 68 -1.60 6.52 -1.50
N VAL A 69 -0.84 7.32 -0.76
CA VAL A 69 0.53 7.69 -1.12
C VAL A 69 1.46 7.25 -0.01
N TYR A 70 2.54 6.62 -0.42
CA TYR A 70 3.60 6.11 0.42
C TYR A 70 4.92 6.74 -0.02
N LEU A 71 5.77 7.03 0.96
CA LEU A 71 7.11 7.52 0.72
C LEU A 71 8.12 6.67 1.49
N LYS A 72 9.14 6.20 0.77
CA LYS A 72 10.25 5.40 1.29
C LYS A 72 11.55 6.17 1.04
N LEU A 73 12.40 6.33 2.04
CA LEU A 73 13.75 6.89 1.87
C LEU A 73 14.75 5.77 2.16
N PHE A 74 15.83 5.74 1.40
CA PHE A 74 16.94 4.82 1.57
C PHE A 74 18.15 5.63 2.06
N PRO A 75 18.37 5.74 3.38
CA PRO A 75 19.37 6.65 3.95
C PRO A 75 20.79 6.41 3.44
N SER A 76 21.13 5.16 3.12
CA SER A 76 22.44 4.76 2.63
C SER A 76 22.77 5.28 1.23
N THR A 77 21.76 5.56 0.41
CA THR A 77 21.94 5.91 -1.01
C THR A 77 21.39 7.29 -1.38
N LEU A 78 20.76 7.98 -0.41
CA LEU A 78 19.98 9.21 -0.65
C LEU A 78 18.89 9.03 -1.73
N LYS A 79 18.53 7.78 -2.02
CA LYS A 79 17.41 7.46 -2.92
C LYS A 79 16.11 7.52 -2.14
N CYS A 80 15.05 7.94 -2.82
CA CYS A 80 13.71 8.02 -2.30
C CYS A 80 12.77 7.38 -3.30
N SER A 81 11.73 6.70 -2.84
CA SER A 81 10.63 6.29 -3.68
C SER A 81 9.30 6.85 -3.18
N VAL A 82 8.48 7.28 -4.12
CA VAL A 82 7.10 7.72 -3.86
C VAL A 82 6.18 6.78 -4.59
N ASP A 83 5.44 5.98 -3.84
CA ASP A 83 4.52 4.98 -4.36
C ASP A 83 3.09 5.52 -4.23
N VAL A 84 2.38 5.62 -5.35
CA VAL A 84 0.95 5.96 -5.37
C VAL A 84 0.17 4.69 -5.65
N ILE A 85 -0.55 4.23 -4.64
CA ILE A 85 -1.32 2.99 -4.68
C ILE A 85 -2.81 3.34 -4.82
N VAL A 86 -3.46 2.75 -5.83
CA VAL A 86 -4.91 2.88 -6.03
C VAL A 86 -5.55 1.49 -5.98
N GLU A 87 -6.49 1.32 -5.06
CA GLU A 87 -7.19 0.04 -4.79
C GLU A 87 -8.70 0.22 -4.94
N SER A 88 -9.40 -0.82 -5.40
CA SER A 88 -10.87 -0.80 -5.48
C SER A 88 -11.50 -0.94 -4.08
N ILE A 89 -12.47 -0.08 -3.74
CA ILE A 89 -13.15 -0.11 -2.42
C ILE A 89 -13.87 -1.44 -2.18
N ASN A 90 -14.37 -2.07 -3.24
CA ASN A 90 -15.22 -3.26 -3.14
C ASN A 90 -14.43 -4.56 -2.88
N LYS A 91 -13.10 -4.52 -2.97
CA LYS A 91 -12.26 -5.66 -2.60
C LYS A 91 -11.67 -5.39 -1.23
N GLN A 92 -12.11 -6.17 -0.24
CA GLN A 92 -11.34 -6.35 0.98
C GLN A 92 -10.03 -7.04 0.60
N THR A 93 -8.96 -6.26 0.43
CA THR A 93 -7.61 -6.78 0.44
C THR A 93 -7.36 -7.34 1.83
N ASN A 94 -7.21 -8.65 1.92
CA ASN A 94 -6.71 -9.29 3.13
C ASN A 94 -5.31 -8.71 3.38
N ASN A 95 -5.21 -7.83 4.37
CA ASN A 95 -4.02 -7.20 4.94
C ASN A 95 -2.78 -7.13 4.03
N SER A 96 -2.55 -5.94 3.47
CA SER A 96 -1.25 -5.54 2.88
C SER A 96 -0.17 -5.31 3.96
N ASP A 97 -0.09 -6.19 4.96
CA ASP A 97 0.89 -6.10 6.06
C ASP A 97 2.33 -6.37 5.52
N ASP A 98 2.49 -6.78 4.26
CA ASP A 98 3.79 -7.00 3.60
C ASP A 98 4.50 -5.70 3.12
N ILE A 99 3.96 -4.50 3.37
CA ILE A 99 4.60 -3.22 2.99
C ILE A 99 5.69 -2.79 4.02
N ASP A 100 6.09 -3.68 4.93
CA ASP A 100 6.66 -3.29 6.23
C ASP A 100 8.19 -3.07 6.31
N SER A 101 8.98 -3.09 5.24
CA SER A 101 10.44 -3.01 5.44
C SER A 101 11.04 -1.61 5.60
N ILE A 102 10.57 -0.53 4.94
CA ILE A 102 11.12 0.83 5.14
C ILE A 102 10.09 1.91 4.76
N LEU A 103 8.92 1.92 5.41
CA LEU A 103 7.93 2.98 5.18
C LEU A 103 8.20 4.17 6.11
N ILE A 104 8.41 5.36 5.52
CA ILE A 104 8.71 6.57 6.29
C ILE A 104 7.46 7.44 6.45
N ALA A 105 6.64 7.52 5.41
CA ALA A 105 5.40 8.28 5.48
C ALA A 105 4.28 7.64 4.65
N LYS A 106 3.06 7.75 5.17
CA LYS A 106 1.82 7.35 4.52
C LYS A 106 0.74 8.42 4.73
N THR A 107 -0.09 8.63 3.72
CA THR A 107 -1.32 9.43 3.85
C THR A 107 -2.31 8.76 4.80
N ARG A 108 -2.70 9.43 5.89
CA ARG A 108 -3.61 8.83 6.90
C ARG A 108 -4.99 8.46 6.37
N ILE A 109 -5.55 9.29 5.49
CA ILE A 109 -6.92 9.12 4.99
C ILE A 109 -6.84 8.90 3.47
N PRO A 110 -7.05 7.66 2.97
CA PRO A 110 -7.22 7.45 1.54
C PRO A 110 -8.34 8.33 0.99
N LYS A 111 -8.12 8.91 -0.20
CA LYS A 111 -9.19 9.64 -0.91
C LYS A 111 -9.84 8.76 -1.94
N THR A 112 -11.15 8.91 -2.06
CA THR A 112 -11.92 8.23 -3.09
C THR A 112 -11.72 8.91 -4.44
N ILE A 113 -11.38 8.13 -5.45
CA ILE A 113 -11.21 8.59 -6.83
C ILE A 113 -12.14 7.80 -7.77
N LYS A 114 -12.60 8.48 -8.82
CA LYS A 114 -13.41 7.89 -9.88
C LYS A 114 -12.51 7.20 -10.92
N PRO A 115 -13.01 6.20 -11.65
CA PRO A 115 -12.33 5.65 -12.81
C PRO A 115 -12.01 6.75 -13.82
N GLY A 116 -10.85 6.68 -14.47
CA GLY A 116 -10.39 7.71 -15.38
C GLY A 116 -8.87 7.75 -15.50
N VAL A 117 -8.35 8.77 -16.18
CA VAL A 117 -6.90 8.98 -16.28
C VAL A 117 -6.47 9.84 -15.09
N ILE A 118 -5.48 9.39 -14.33
CA ILE A 118 -4.84 10.17 -13.28
C ILE A 118 -3.48 10.67 -13.75
N ARG A 119 -3.15 11.89 -13.35
CA ARG A 119 -1.82 12.47 -13.49
C ARG A 119 -1.19 12.58 -12.12
N VAL A 120 -0.06 11.93 -11.93
CA VAL A 120 0.78 12.10 -10.74
C VAL A 120 1.98 12.94 -11.12
N ARG A 121 2.19 14.05 -10.41
CA ARG A 121 3.25 15.02 -10.70
C ARG A 121 3.98 15.40 -9.42
N LEU A 122 5.29 15.19 -9.40
CA LEU A 122 6.13 15.61 -8.29
C LEU A 122 6.87 16.90 -8.66
N VAL A 123 6.68 17.95 -7.86
CA VAL A 123 7.40 19.22 -7.99
C VAL A 123 8.37 19.36 -6.84
N SER A 124 9.67 19.32 -7.13
CA SER A 124 10.71 19.52 -6.13
C SER A 124 11.95 20.12 -6.76
N SER A 125 12.60 21.03 -6.03
CA SER A 125 13.95 21.51 -6.35
C SER A 125 15.04 20.56 -5.83
N LEU A 126 14.74 19.77 -4.80
CA LEU A 126 15.68 18.92 -4.08
C LEU A 126 15.73 17.48 -4.61
N PHE A 127 14.69 17.02 -5.30
CA PHE A 127 14.69 15.72 -5.97
C PHE A 127 15.07 15.84 -7.45
N SER A 128 15.72 14.80 -7.95
CA SER A 128 15.90 14.49 -9.38
C SER A 128 15.35 13.10 -9.66
N ALA A 129 14.91 12.85 -10.88
CA ALA A 129 14.62 11.50 -11.34
C ALA A 129 15.89 10.63 -11.29
N ASP A 130 15.76 9.38 -10.86
CA ASP A 130 16.81 8.37 -10.95
C ASP A 130 16.88 7.84 -12.39
N ILE A 131 17.73 8.46 -13.21
CA ILE A 131 17.87 8.14 -14.64
C ILE A 131 18.41 6.71 -14.83
N ASP A 132 19.18 6.20 -13.87
CA ASP A 132 19.79 4.87 -13.93
C ASP A 132 18.74 3.75 -13.89
N VAL A 133 17.58 4.00 -13.27
CA VAL A 133 16.43 3.09 -13.27
C VAL A 133 15.35 3.48 -14.29
N HIS A 134 15.73 4.29 -15.28
CA HIS A 134 14.86 4.77 -16.36
C HIS A 134 13.66 5.61 -15.89
N GLU A 135 13.83 6.37 -14.80
CA GLU A 135 12.81 7.31 -14.35
C GLU A 135 12.73 8.54 -15.27
N GLU A 136 11.52 9.06 -15.50
CA GLU A 136 11.33 10.19 -16.40
C GLU A 136 11.76 11.51 -15.72
N PRO A 137 12.62 12.33 -16.35
CA PRO A 137 13.09 13.60 -15.77
C PRO A 137 11.98 14.61 -15.46
N SER A 138 10.85 14.52 -16.17
CA SER A 138 9.69 15.38 -15.96
C SER A 138 9.00 15.13 -14.61
N LEU A 139 9.23 13.95 -13.99
CA LEU A 139 8.55 13.47 -12.79
C LEU A 139 7.02 13.59 -12.89
N ILE A 140 6.50 13.36 -14.10
CA ILE A 140 5.08 13.29 -14.42
C ILE A 140 4.77 11.89 -14.91
N LYS A 141 3.79 11.23 -14.29
CA LYS A 141 3.27 9.94 -14.73
C LYS A 141 1.78 10.07 -15.02
N LEU A 142 1.37 9.55 -16.16
CA LEU A 142 -0.03 9.40 -16.55
C LEU A 142 -0.42 7.93 -16.43
N GLU A 143 -1.54 7.66 -15.79
CA GLU A 143 -2.12 6.32 -15.78
C GLU A 143 -3.61 6.36 -16.05
N THR A 144 -4.08 5.41 -16.84
CA THR A 144 -5.51 5.11 -16.94
C THR A 144 -5.91 4.09 -15.88
N ILE A 145 -6.73 4.50 -14.91
CA ILE A 145 -7.47 3.59 -14.03
C ILE A 145 -8.57 2.96 -14.88
N ARG A 146 -8.33 1.76 -15.40
CA ARG A 146 -9.30 1.00 -16.15
C ARG A 146 -10.12 0.13 -15.21
N ASN A 147 -11.40 -0.05 -15.53
CA ASN A 147 -12.30 -1.00 -14.87
C ASN A 147 -11.95 -2.46 -15.26
N GLN A 148 -10.68 -2.85 -15.15
CA GLN A 148 -10.27 -4.21 -15.45
C GLN A 148 -10.36 -5.05 -14.17
N PRO A 149 -11.19 -6.11 -14.13
CA PRO A 149 -11.42 -6.90 -12.92
C PRO A 149 -10.17 -7.66 -12.40
N TYR A 150 -9.11 -7.72 -13.23
CA TYR A 150 -7.89 -8.46 -12.96
C TYR A 150 -6.66 -7.56 -12.64
N HIS A 151 -6.69 -6.28 -12.99
CA HIS A 151 -5.62 -5.31 -12.65
C HIS A 151 -6.09 -4.42 -11.50
N ASN A 152 -6.08 -4.99 -10.30
CA ASN A 152 -6.75 -4.41 -9.14
C ASN A 152 -5.88 -3.45 -8.32
N HIS A 153 -4.58 -3.44 -8.60
CA HIS A 153 -3.62 -2.60 -7.91
C HIS A 153 -2.84 -1.83 -8.97
N PHE A 154 -3.01 -0.51 -8.90
CA PHE A 154 -2.12 0.42 -9.55
C PHE A 154 -1.02 0.73 -8.57
N ASP A 155 0.22 0.45 -8.97
CA ASP A 155 1.41 0.86 -8.25
C ASP A 155 2.29 1.66 -9.21
N LYS A 156 2.35 2.97 -8.99
CA LYS A 156 3.40 3.79 -9.61
C LYS A 156 4.34 4.26 -8.54
N GLN A 157 5.56 3.82 -8.72
CA GLN A 157 6.71 4.24 -7.97
C GLN A 157 7.46 5.31 -8.75
N PHE A 158 7.72 6.47 -8.15
CA PHE A 158 8.78 7.37 -8.62
C PHE A 158 10.07 6.94 -7.97
N ALA A 159 11.14 6.76 -8.75
CA ALA A 159 12.49 6.60 -8.22
C ALA A 159 13.23 7.93 -8.24
N LEU A 160 13.61 8.43 -7.08
CA LEU A 160 14.13 9.78 -6.89
C LEU A 160 15.51 9.73 -6.27
N ILE A 161 16.38 10.64 -6.69
CA ILE A 161 17.67 10.91 -6.06
C ILE A 161 17.61 12.29 -5.42
N LEU A 162 18.03 12.37 -4.17
CA LEU A 162 18.16 13.64 -3.45
C LEU A 162 19.43 14.37 -3.89
N LYS A 163 19.31 15.60 -4.40
CA LYS A 163 20.43 16.35 -4.97
C LYS A 163 21.46 16.83 -3.94
N ASN A 164 21.04 17.02 -2.68
CA ASN A 164 21.88 17.55 -1.61
C ASN A 164 21.92 16.58 -0.42
N SER A 165 23.11 16.33 0.12
CA SER A 165 23.32 15.43 1.27
C SER A 165 22.94 16.04 2.62
N ARG A 166 22.81 17.37 2.70
CA ARG A 166 22.39 18.08 3.92
C ARG A 166 21.10 18.83 3.66
N ILE A 167 19.99 18.22 4.05
CA ILE A 167 18.68 18.87 4.00
C ILE A 167 18.28 19.19 5.44
N GLY A 168 18.18 20.48 5.72
CA GLY A 168 17.60 20.93 6.98
C GLY A 168 16.09 20.65 7.03
N PRO A 169 15.48 20.75 8.22
CA PRO A 169 14.04 20.62 8.34
C PRO A 169 13.32 21.67 7.48
N GLY A 170 12.27 21.27 6.76
CA GLY A 170 11.52 22.15 5.87
C GLY A 170 10.85 21.46 4.69
N ALA A 171 10.18 22.25 3.85
CA ALA A 171 9.51 21.74 2.65
C ALA A 171 10.53 21.32 1.59
N ILE A 172 10.47 20.06 1.17
CA ILE A 172 11.36 19.47 0.16
C ILE A 172 10.69 19.30 -1.20
N GLY A 173 9.36 19.29 -1.27
CA GLY A 173 8.63 19.18 -2.52
C GLY A 173 7.12 19.13 -2.33
N LYS A 174 6.40 19.03 -3.43
CA LYS A 174 4.95 18.86 -3.48
C LYS A 174 4.55 17.77 -4.47
N LEU A 175 3.75 16.81 -4.03
CA LEU A 175 3.15 15.80 -4.88
C LEU A 175 1.71 16.20 -5.21
N PHE A 176 1.41 16.22 -6.50
CA PHE A 176 0.08 16.47 -7.05
C PHE A 176 -0.48 15.18 -7.65
N ILE A 177 -1.70 14.82 -7.26
CA ILE A 177 -2.48 13.75 -7.91
C ILE A 177 -3.73 14.41 -8.44
N GLU A 178 -3.93 14.36 -9.75
CA GLU A 178 -4.99 15.09 -10.45
C GLU A 178 -5.80 14.10 -11.31
N SER A 179 -7.13 14.26 -11.31
CA SER A 179 -8.00 13.49 -12.20
C SER A 179 -8.14 14.23 -13.53
N LEU A 180 -7.89 13.52 -14.62
CA LEU A 180 -8.06 14.03 -15.97
C LEU A 180 -9.41 13.60 -16.51
N ASP A 181 -10.23 14.60 -16.82
CA ASP A 181 -11.47 14.37 -17.53
C ASP A 181 -11.17 14.22 -19.04
N PRO A 182 -11.39 13.04 -19.64
CA PRO A 182 -11.11 12.82 -21.06
C PRO A 182 -11.94 13.73 -21.98
N SER A 183 -13.08 14.27 -21.49
CA SER A 183 -13.96 15.11 -22.30
C SER A 183 -13.43 16.52 -22.53
N ASN A 184 -12.64 17.06 -21.59
CA ASN A 184 -12.26 18.47 -21.60
C ASN A 184 -10.87 18.75 -22.17
N GLY A 185 -10.03 17.73 -22.41
CA GLY A 185 -8.70 17.85 -23.04
C GLY A 185 -7.74 18.85 -22.36
N SER A 186 -8.15 19.49 -21.27
CA SER A 186 -7.49 20.61 -20.62
C SER A 186 -7.23 20.29 -19.16
N TYR A 187 -5.97 20.47 -18.79
CA TYR A 187 -5.39 20.04 -17.53
C TYR A 187 -5.55 21.04 -16.38
N THR A 188 -6.09 22.23 -16.65
CA THR A 188 -5.83 23.40 -15.80
C THR A 188 -6.94 23.73 -14.80
N ASN A 189 -8.13 23.13 -14.93
CA ASN A 189 -9.30 23.65 -14.20
C ASN A 189 -9.82 22.72 -13.10
N ASN A 190 -9.38 21.46 -13.05
CA ASN A 190 -9.78 20.57 -11.98
C ASN A 190 -8.84 20.72 -10.78
N PRO A 191 -9.37 20.93 -9.55
CA PRO A 191 -8.55 20.94 -8.36
C PRO A 191 -7.88 19.57 -8.19
N PRO A 192 -6.63 19.53 -7.68
CA PRO A 192 -5.94 18.26 -7.46
C PRO A 192 -6.71 17.41 -6.44
N ILE A 193 -6.79 16.09 -6.69
CA ILE A 193 -7.29 15.11 -5.72
C ILE A 193 -6.43 15.19 -4.47
N PHE A 194 -5.10 15.20 -4.65
CA PHE A 194 -4.13 15.40 -3.58
C PHE A 194 -3.16 16.51 -3.93
N GLU A 195 -2.92 17.39 -2.97
CA GLU A 195 -1.73 18.23 -2.91
C GLU A 195 -1.06 17.92 -1.58
N LEU A 196 0.02 17.15 -1.64
CA LEU A 196 0.81 16.73 -0.48
C LEU A 196 2.13 17.50 -0.46
N ASN A 197 2.37 18.27 0.59
CA ASN A 197 3.69 18.82 0.85
C ASN A 197 4.55 17.72 1.46
N LEU A 198 5.69 17.48 0.84
CA LEU A 198 6.76 16.67 1.38
C LEU A 198 7.60 17.59 2.26
N ASN A 199 7.62 17.33 3.57
CA ASN A 199 8.39 18.12 4.53
C ASN A 199 9.40 17.22 5.23
N MET A 200 10.68 17.59 5.23
CA MET A 200 11.67 16.91 6.05
C MET A 200 11.55 17.42 7.49
N ALA A 201 11.34 16.54 8.46
CA ALA A 201 11.28 16.86 9.89
C ALA A 201 12.66 16.71 10.55
N SER A 202 13.43 15.71 10.11
CA SER A 202 14.82 15.47 10.51
C SER A 202 15.57 14.82 9.35
N GLU A 203 16.89 14.62 9.49
CA GLU A 203 17.74 14.01 8.44
C GLU A 203 17.21 12.69 7.88
N TYR A 204 16.37 11.98 8.63
CA TYR A 204 15.85 10.65 8.27
C TYR A 204 14.32 10.55 8.32
N GLU A 205 13.63 11.68 8.48
CA GLU A 205 12.18 11.70 8.67
C GLU A 205 11.53 12.68 7.70
N ILE A 206 10.62 12.15 6.88
CA ILE A 206 9.81 12.94 5.95
C ILE A 206 8.35 12.82 6.38
N LEU A 207 7.67 13.96 6.42
CA LEU A 207 6.26 14.10 6.74
C LEU A 207 5.49 14.47 5.47
N LEU A 208 4.32 13.84 5.29
CA LEU A 208 3.36 14.18 4.25
C LEU A 208 2.26 15.06 4.86
N THR A 209 2.09 16.29 4.38
CA THR A 209 1.02 17.19 4.87
C THR A 209 0.11 17.63 3.73
N SER A 210 -1.21 17.58 3.93
CA SER A 210 -2.20 18.02 2.94
C SER A 210 -2.37 19.55 2.96
N SER A 211 -2.36 20.21 1.81
CA SER A 211 -2.50 21.68 1.72
C SER A 211 -3.92 22.20 2.02
N HIS A 212 -4.95 21.37 1.84
CA HIS A 212 -6.36 21.81 1.84
C HIS A 212 -7.08 21.71 3.19
N GLN A 213 -6.42 21.29 4.27
CA GLN A 213 -7.02 21.27 5.62
C GLN A 213 -6.78 22.61 6.33
N LYS A 214 -7.53 23.65 5.93
CA LYS A 214 -7.67 24.90 6.69
C LYS A 214 -8.79 24.73 7.73
N SER A 215 -8.48 24.28 8.94
CA SER A 215 -9.12 24.74 10.21
C SER A 215 -9.04 23.76 11.37
N ASP A 216 -8.79 22.48 11.13
CA ASP A 216 -8.83 21.52 12.23
C ASP A 216 -7.43 21.37 12.81
N ASN A 217 -7.22 21.86 14.03
CA ASN A 217 -5.97 21.77 14.81
C ASN A 217 -5.45 20.34 15.04
N ASN A 218 -6.07 19.34 14.45
CA ASN A 218 -5.51 18.01 14.30
C ASN A 218 -4.57 18.01 13.10
N ALA A 219 -3.38 18.59 13.26
CA ALA A 219 -2.28 18.31 12.33
C ALA A 219 -2.03 16.80 12.34
N ILE A 220 -2.38 16.17 11.22
CA ILE A 220 -2.44 14.73 11.05
C ILE A 220 -0.99 14.20 10.83
N TYR A 221 -0.18 14.14 11.88
CA TYR A 221 1.18 13.61 11.84
C TYR A 221 1.21 12.09 11.99
N THR A 222 1.36 11.32 10.93
CA THR A 222 1.96 9.98 11.08
C THR A 222 3.40 10.07 10.62
N SER A 223 4.23 10.58 11.53
CA SER A 223 5.59 10.06 11.67
C SER A 223 5.41 8.59 12.05
N LEU A 224 5.49 7.68 11.08
CA LEU A 224 5.81 6.31 11.43
C LEU A 224 7.29 6.37 11.82
N GLN A 225 7.56 6.49 13.13
CA GLN A 225 8.87 6.11 13.64
C GLN A 225 9.11 4.70 13.13
N CYS A 226 10.20 4.51 12.39
CA CYS A 226 10.62 3.26 11.77
C CYS A 226 10.37 2.08 12.73
N GLY A 227 9.20 1.47 12.60
CA GLY A 227 8.78 0.36 13.42
C GLY A 227 9.34 -0.87 12.73
N CYS A 228 10.55 -1.28 13.10
CA CYS A 228 11.14 -2.52 12.62
C CYS A 228 10.32 -3.70 13.18
N ILE A 229 9.19 -4.04 12.57
CA ILE A 229 8.50 -5.30 12.78
C ILE A 229 8.91 -6.22 11.63
N LEU A 230 9.88 -7.08 11.90
CA LEU A 230 10.36 -8.10 10.98
C LEU A 230 9.30 -9.22 10.92
N SER A 231 8.52 -9.29 9.84
CA SER A 231 7.71 -10.46 9.48
C SER A 231 8.52 -11.41 8.59
N SER A 232 8.29 -12.70 8.82
CA SER A 232 8.92 -13.84 8.18
C SER A 232 8.27 -14.13 6.83
N ASP A 233 8.99 -13.96 5.72
CA ASP A 233 9.01 -14.94 4.64
C ASP A 233 10.11 -14.66 3.59
N GLN A 234 10.46 -15.72 2.88
CA GLN A 234 11.81 -16.07 2.41
C GLN A 234 12.24 -15.39 1.11
N SER A 235 13.41 -14.76 1.11
CA SER A 235 14.44 -14.80 0.04
C SER A 235 15.56 -13.75 0.20
N CYS A 236 15.46 -12.85 1.17
CA CYS A 236 16.61 -12.17 1.75
C CYS A 236 17.02 -12.98 2.98
N LEU A 237 18.27 -13.45 3.10
CA LEU A 237 18.77 -14.10 4.32
C LEU A 237 18.35 -13.27 5.55
N SER A 238 17.45 -13.85 6.35
CA SER A 238 16.62 -13.22 7.38
C SER A 238 17.47 -12.52 8.44
N ILE A 239 17.45 -11.19 8.42
CA ILE A 239 17.96 -10.34 9.52
C ILE A 239 17.23 -10.69 10.83
N SER A 240 15.99 -11.20 10.79
CA SER A 240 15.24 -11.61 11.98
C SER A 240 15.92 -12.71 12.79
N ASP A 241 16.58 -13.67 12.15
CA ASP A 241 17.16 -14.81 12.85
C ASP A 241 18.51 -14.45 13.48
N LYS A 242 19.21 -13.47 12.89
CA LYS A 242 20.43 -12.87 13.45
C LYS A 242 20.14 -11.76 14.46
N CYS A 243 18.94 -11.19 14.53
CA CYS A 243 18.62 -10.17 15.56
C CYS A 243 18.18 -10.77 16.91
N ASN A 244 17.85 -12.07 16.95
CA ASN A 244 17.64 -12.83 18.18
C ASN A 244 18.96 -13.24 18.87
N LEU A 245 20.10 -12.71 18.42
CA LEU A 245 21.37 -12.90 19.10
C LEU A 245 21.26 -12.41 20.54
N THR A 246 21.42 -13.37 21.45
CA THR A 246 21.62 -13.09 22.86
C THR A 246 22.94 -12.33 23.01
N LEU A 247 22.99 -11.40 23.96
CA LEU A 247 24.21 -10.67 24.32
C LEU A 247 25.21 -11.58 25.08
N ASN A 248 25.43 -12.80 24.59
CA ASN A 248 26.36 -13.75 25.20
C ASN A 248 27.83 -13.49 24.80
N ASP A 249 28.06 -12.80 23.68
CA ASP A 249 29.39 -12.42 23.21
C ASP A 249 29.87 -11.12 23.88
N MET A 250 30.81 -11.24 24.82
CA MET A 250 31.42 -10.09 25.50
C MET A 250 32.11 -9.11 24.52
N LYS A 251 32.63 -9.60 23.38
CA LYS A 251 33.20 -8.73 22.35
C LYS A 251 32.13 -7.90 21.65
N LEU A 252 30.92 -8.43 21.52
CA LEU A 252 29.79 -7.69 20.98
C LEU A 252 29.35 -6.62 22.00
N ILE A 253 29.17 -6.97 23.28
CA ILE A 253 28.80 -5.99 24.32
C ILE A 253 29.79 -4.82 24.35
N HIS A 254 31.08 -5.12 24.33
CA HIS A 254 32.13 -4.09 24.31
C HIS A 254 32.09 -3.22 23.05
N ARG A 255 31.70 -3.76 21.90
CA ARG A 255 31.54 -2.95 20.67
C ARG A 255 30.28 -2.09 20.70
N LEU A 256 29.20 -2.60 21.27
CA LEU A 256 27.96 -1.84 21.45
C LEU A 256 28.10 -0.71 22.47
N SER A 257 28.99 -0.84 23.45
CA SER A 257 29.16 0.16 24.50
C SER A 257 29.63 1.51 23.97
N GLU A 258 30.47 1.52 22.94
CA GLU A 258 31.02 2.76 22.35
C GLU A 258 29.95 3.66 21.70
N PRO A 259 29.12 3.19 20.75
CA PRO A 259 28.06 4.01 20.17
C PRO A 259 26.98 4.40 21.19
N LEU A 260 26.80 3.63 22.25
CA LEU A 260 25.76 3.85 23.26
C LEU A 260 26.21 4.69 24.46
N ARG A 261 27.51 5.04 24.55
CA ARG A 261 28.09 5.67 25.75
C ARG A 261 27.46 6.98 26.17
N CYS A 262 26.97 7.79 25.24
CA CYS A 262 26.36 9.07 25.59
C CYS A 262 24.95 8.91 26.18
N SER A 263 24.34 7.73 26.09
CA SER A 263 22.94 7.49 26.46
C SER A 263 22.76 6.41 27.53
N TRP A 264 23.84 5.92 28.14
CA TRP A 264 23.80 4.73 29.00
C TRP A 264 22.83 4.84 30.20
N LYS A 265 22.72 6.00 30.86
CA LYS A 265 21.73 6.19 31.93
C LYS A 265 20.29 6.12 31.41
N SER A 266 20.02 6.71 30.24
CA SER A 266 18.71 6.62 29.60
C SER A 266 18.38 5.17 29.22
N ILE A 267 19.38 4.44 28.72
CA ILE A 267 19.25 3.02 28.40
C ILE A 267 18.94 2.24 29.68
N GLY A 268 19.68 2.47 30.76
CA GLY A 268 19.46 1.82 32.05
C GLY A 268 18.04 2.01 32.59
N ARG A 269 17.45 3.20 32.42
CA ARG A 269 16.06 3.49 32.79
C ARG A 269 15.03 2.74 31.95
N GLU A 270 15.26 2.63 30.64
CA GLU A 270 14.40 1.87 29.72
C GLU A 270 14.52 0.36 29.93
N LEU A 271 15.64 -0.11 30.49
CA LEU A 271 15.82 -1.49 30.93
C LEU A 271 15.13 -1.79 32.28
N SER A 272 14.32 -0.86 32.83
CA SER A 272 13.46 -1.11 33.98
C SER A 272 12.50 -2.28 33.72
N PRO A 273 12.32 -3.23 34.67
CA PRO A 273 12.66 -3.14 36.10
C PRO A 273 14.08 -3.59 36.47
N CYS A 274 14.96 -3.91 35.50
CA CYS A 274 16.26 -4.50 35.81
C CYS A 274 17.20 -3.58 36.59
N PHE A 275 17.03 -2.25 36.51
CA PHE A 275 17.90 -1.27 37.18
C PHE A 275 17.10 -0.16 37.85
N SER A 276 17.46 0.16 39.09
CA SER A 276 17.01 1.36 39.80
C SER A 276 17.98 2.53 39.58
N GLU A 277 17.56 3.77 39.88
CA GLU A 277 18.48 4.93 39.82
C GLU A 277 19.70 4.74 40.76
N ILE A 278 19.52 4.04 41.89
CA ILE A 278 20.60 3.74 42.83
C ILE A 278 21.63 2.81 42.17
N ASP A 279 21.19 1.78 41.42
CA ASP A 279 22.10 0.94 40.64
C ASP A 279 22.88 1.79 39.64
N LEU A 280 22.20 2.68 38.90
CA LEU A 280 22.83 3.52 37.89
C LEU A 280 23.87 4.48 38.50
N ASP A 281 23.60 5.04 39.67
CA ASP A 281 24.57 5.88 40.36
C ASP A 281 25.75 5.07 40.92
N ASP A 282 25.53 3.82 41.36
CA ASP A 282 26.59 2.90 41.75
C ASP A 282 27.47 2.50 40.56
N PHE A 283 26.89 2.21 39.39
CA PHE A 283 27.66 2.01 38.15
C PHE A 283 28.52 3.24 37.81
N ASN A 284 27.95 4.43 37.95
CA ASN A 284 28.67 5.68 37.69
C ASN A 284 29.84 5.84 38.67
N GLN A 285 29.62 5.62 39.98
CA GLN A 285 30.69 5.77 40.97
C GLN A 285 31.81 4.75 40.79
N ARG A 286 31.48 3.49 40.48
CA ARG A 286 32.46 2.40 40.36
C ARG A 286 33.26 2.44 39.07
N TYR A 287 32.61 2.74 37.95
CA TYR A 287 33.19 2.49 36.62
C TYR A 287 33.49 3.75 35.82
N PHE A 288 32.91 4.90 36.18
CA PHE A 288 33.17 6.13 35.42
C PHE A 288 34.64 6.57 35.51
N LEU A 289 35.31 6.29 36.64
CA LEU A 289 36.70 6.71 36.85
C LEU A 289 37.73 5.85 36.08
N SER A 290 37.40 4.63 35.69
CA SER A 290 38.34 3.78 34.94
C SER A 290 38.43 4.23 33.48
N ASP A 291 37.29 4.23 32.78
CA ASP A 291 37.23 4.40 31.32
C ASP A 291 36.02 5.24 30.87
N GLY A 292 35.45 6.02 31.80
CA GLY A 292 34.35 6.94 31.53
C GLY A 292 33.03 6.24 31.18
N ASN A 293 32.24 6.93 30.37
CA ASN A 293 30.88 6.49 30.03
C ASN A 293 30.84 5.18 29.24
N GLN A 294 31.88 4.87 28.46
CA GLN A 294 31.92 3.63 27.68
C GLN A 294 31.92 2.41 28.60
N GLU A 295 32.73 2.44 29.66
CA GLU A 295 32.79 1.34 30.62
C GLU A 295 31.53 1.24 31.47
N CYS A 296 30.92 2.37 31.87
CA CYS A 296 29.59 2.35 32.48
C CYS A 296 28.55 1.65 31.58
N THR A 297 28.61 1.90 30.26
CA THR A 297 27.69 1.28 29.29
C THR A 297 27.97 -0.21 29.12
N TYR A 298 29.25 -0.58 29.05
CA TYR A 298 29.66 -1.97 28.95
C TYR A 298 29.19 -2.76 30.18
N GLN A 299 29.45 -2.25 31.39
CA GLN A 299 29.04 -2.91 32.63
C GLN A 299 27.52 -2.96 32.78
N LEU A 300 26.80 -1.92 32.37
CA LEU A 300 25.33 -1.93 32.35
C LEU A 300 24.78 -3.04 31.45
N LEU A 301 25.24 -3.13 30.20
CA LEU A 301 24.78 -4.15 29.24
C LEU A 301 25.17 -5.56 29.67
N ARG A 302 26.36 -5.72 30.27
CA ARG A 302 26.83 -6.99 30.83
C ARG A 302 25.95 -7.43 32.01
N GLU A 303 25.66 -6.54 32.95
CA GLU A 303 24.78 -6.82 34.09
C GLU A 303 23.34 -7.07 33.64
N TRP A 304 22.87 -6.39 32.59
CA TRP A 304 21.55 -6.66 32.02
C TRP A 304 21.45 -8.09 31.50
N TYR A 305 22.46 -8.55 30.76
CA TYR A 305 22.53 -9.93 30.29
C TYR A 305 22.59 -10.94 31.45
N ILE A 306 23.30 -10.63 32.54
CA ILE A 306 23.36 -11.52 33.72
C ILE A 306 21.99 -11.60 34.43
N ARG A 307 21.29 -10.47 34.57
CA ARG A 307 20.00 -10.39 35.29
C ARG A 307 18.84 -10.98 34.48
N ASP A 308 18.80 -10.75 33.16
CA ASP A 308 17.74 -11.24 32.28
C ASP A 308 18.30 -11.69 30.90
N PRO A 309 18.91 -12.88 30.81
CA PRO A 309 19.55 -13.36 29.58
C PRO A 309 18.57 -13.60 28.44
N HIS A 310 17.27 -13.80 28.73
CA HIS A 310 16.25 -14.07 27.72
C HIS A 310 15.81 -12.77 27.02
N GLN A 311 15.73 -11.66 27.75
CA GLN A 311 15.39 -10.35 27.18
C GLN A 311 16.61 -9.58 26.66
N ALA A 312 17.82 -9.91 27.15
CA ALA A 312 19.08 -9.30 26.72
C ALA A 312 19.52 -9.75 25.32
N ASN A 313 18.77 -9.32 24.30
CA ASN A 313 19.06 -9.53 22.89
C ASN A 313 19.14 -8.21 22.12
N ILE A 314 19.83 -8.23 20.99
CA ILE A 314 20.07 -7.03 20.17
C ILE A 314 18.74 -6.44 19.66
N ARG A 315 17.77 -7.31 19.30
CA ARG A 315 16.45 -6.87 18.86
C ARG A 315 15.76 -6.01 19.93
N TYR A 316 15.81 -6.41 21.19
CA TYR A 316 15.24 -5.62 22.29
C TYR A 316 15.91 -4.25 22.36
N LEU A 317 17.24 -4.23 22.32
CA LEU A 317 18.04 -3.02 22.35
C LEU A 317 17.67 -2.07 21.19
N LEU A 318 17.51 -2.58 19.97
CA LEU A 318 17.18 -1.76 18.78
C LEU A 318 15.71 -1.31 18.70
N THR A 319 14.78 -2.09 19.25
CA THR A 319 13.34 -1.81 19.12
C THR A 319 12.78 -1.02 20.29
N ARG A 320 13.31 -1.20 21.50
CA ARG A 320 12.79 -0.54 22.71
C ARG A 320 13.50 0.75 23.03
N LEU A 321 14.83 0.77 22.89
CA LEU A 321 15.57 2.00 23.06
C LEU A 321 15.29 2.84 21.83
N LYS A 322 14.69 4.02 22.02
CA LYS A 322 14.46 5.02 20.97
C LYS A 322 15.79 5.61 20.49
N LEU A 323 16.68 4.75 20.00
CA LEU A 323 18.02 5.11 19.57
C LEU A 323 17.90 5.89 18.26
N PRO A 324 18.71 6.94 18.09
CA PRO A 324 18.92 7.56 16.80
C PRO A 324 19.24 6.52 15.72
N PHE A 325 18.63 6.66 14.55
CA PHE A 325 18.78 5.71 13.44
C PHE A 325 20.24 5.46 13.03
N HIS A 326 21.09 6.48 13.08
CA HIS A 326 22.52 6.33 12.77
C HIS A 326 23.24 5.37 13.76
N LEU A 327 22.82 5.33 15.03
CA LEU A 327 23.34 4.36 16.01
C LEU A 327 22.83 2.95 15.70
N ILE A 328 21.54 2.82 15.35
CA ILE A 328 20.95 1.53 14.91
C ILE A 328 21.75 0.97 13.72
N MET A 329 22.04 1.80 12.71
CA MET A 329 22.83 1.40 11.54
C MET A 329 24.27 1.04 11.88
N THR A 330 24.91 1.79 12.80
CA THR A 330 26.28 1.50 13.25
C THR A 330 26.33 0.14 13.96
N ILE A 331 25.41 -0.09 14.90
CA ILE A 331 25.24 -1.36 15.60
C ILE A 331 24.99 -2.49 14.61
N HIS A 332 24.06 -2.30 13.66
CA HIS A 332 23.75 -3.29 12.65
C HIS A 332 24.98 -3.66 11.81
N ASN A 333 25.72 -2.66 11.30
CA ASN A 333 26.90 -2.89 10.49
C ASN A 333 28.00 -3.64 11.26
N ASP A 334 28.19 -3.32 12.55
CA ASP A 334 29.17 -4.00 13.39
C ASP A 334 28.76 -5.44 13.70
N VAL A 335 27.48 -5.69 13.94
CA VAL A 335 26.93 -7.05 14.07
C VAL A 335 27.19 -7.81 12.77
N VAL A 336 26.77 -7.29 11.62
CA VAL A 336 26.97 -7.94 10.32
C VAL A 336 28.44 -8.24 10.05
N LYS A 337 29.35 -7.29 10.29
CA LYS A 337 30.80 -7.49 10.13
C LYS A 337 31.32 -8.63 11.01
N THR A 338 30.90 -8.66 12.27
CA THR A 338 31.29 -9.72 13.22
C THR A 338 30.93 -11.10 12.69
N PHE A 339 29.70 -11.26 12.22
CA PHE A 339 29.19 -12.56 11.79
C PHE A 339 29.59 -12.93 10.37
N SER A 340 30.11 -11.98 9.57
CA SER A 340 30.65 -12.27 8.25
C SER A 340 32.14 -12.63 8.28
N SER A 341 32.82 -12.40 9.41
CA SER A 341 34.23 -12.77 9.62
C SER A 341 34.44 -14.18 10.19
N PHE A 342 33.35 -14.90 10.46
CA PHE A 342 33.33 -16.33 10.75
C PHE A 342 32.82 -17.08 9.53
#